data_AF-I8IWA9-F1
#
_entry.id   AF-I8IWA9-F1
#
_cell.length_a   1.000
_cell.length_b   1.000
_cell.length_c   1.000
_cell.angle_alpha   90.00
_cell.angle_beta   90.00
_cell.angle_gamma   90.00
#
_symmetry.space_group_name_H-M   'P 1'
#
loop_
_entity.id
_entity.type
_entity.pdbx_description
1 polymer ?
#
loop_
_entity_poly.entity_id
_entity_poly.type
_entity_poly.pdbx_seq_one_letter_code
_entity_poly.pdbx_strand_id
1 'polypeptide(L)'
;MFSTPSDDKRDDYDHLHDRLKELLAQYDEEMNSAKERYDAYISKVGSHETTAIPLNDFEPKRLELTEQLSKYLKEALDMRAQLVKAIDQAYERYEHYRVLADQEEQAVIDDINAKAKELVEKAKAAGQKVEDALEAGSKYARDKLNSLFS
;
A
#
# COMPACT_ATOMS: atom_id res chain seq x y z
N MET A 1 -3.81 -8.32 -16.33
CA MET A 1 -4.44 -7.46 -15.32
C MET A 1 -4.00 -6.05 -15.62
N PHE A 2 -4.92 -5.10 -15.78
CA PHE A 2 -4.54 -3.69 -15.97
C PHE A 2 -4.13 -3.15 -14.59
N SER A 3 -2.90 -2.66 -14.43
CA SER A 3 -2.51 -1.95 -13.20
C SER A 3 -3.14 -0.56 -13.26
N THR A 4 -3.93 -0.23 -12.26
CA THR A 4 -4.50 1.10 -12.11
C THR A 4 -3.55 2.00 -11.32
N PRO A 5 -3.60 3.34 -11.45
CA PRO A 5 -2.81 4.23 -10.59
C PRO A 5 -3.09 4.02 -9.10
N SER A 6 -4.28 3.53 -8.75
CA SER A 6 -4.64 3.18 -7.37
C SER A 6 -4.02 1.85 -6.93
N ASP A 7 -3.79 0.89 -7.82
CA ASP A 7 -3.02 -0.33 -7.53
C ASP A 7 -1.58 0.00 -7.14
N ASP A 8 -0.90 0.82 -7.95
CA ASP A 8 0.49 1.20 -7.71
C ASP A 8 0.64 1.87 -6.33
N LYS A 9 -0.29 2.77 -5.99
CA LYS A 9 -0.30 3.44 -4.68
C LYS A 9 -0.64 2.49 -3.54
N ARG A 10 -1.57 1.56 -3.72
CA ARG A 10 -1.87 0.53 -2.72
C ARG A 10 -0.59 -0.21 -2.37
N ASP A 11 0.13 -0.69 -3.39
CA ASP A 11 1.34 -1.49 -3.20
C ASP A 11 2.47 -0.66 -2.57
N ASP A 12 2.63 0.61 -2.96
CA ASP A 12 3.57 1.54 -2.32
C ASP A 12 3.31 1.69 -0.81
N TYR A 13 2.04 1.87 -0.41
CA TYR A 13 1.68 2.02 1.00
C TYR A 13 1.79 0.71 1.79
N ASP A 14 1.54 -0.44 1.16
CA ASP A 14 1.76 -1.76 1.76
C ASP A 14 3.25 -1.98 2.06
N HIS A 15 4.12 -1.72 1.07
CA HIS A 15 5.56 -1.77 1.24
C HIS A 15 6.08 -0.78 2.28
N LEU A 16 5.54 0.45 2.31
CA LEU A 16 5.90 1.43 3.33
C LEU A 16 5.52 0.94 4.73
N HIS A 17 4.31 0.40 4.88
CA HIS A 17 3.82 -0.13 6.15
C HIS A 17 4.71 -1.28 6.66
N ASP A 18 5.05 -2.23 5.81
CA ASP A 18 5.95 -3.33 6.16
C ASP A 18 7.35 -2.82 6.52
N ARG A 19 7.89 -1.88 5.74
CA ARG A 19 9.19 -1.27 6.02
C ARG A 19 9.21 -0.56 7.37
N LEU A 20 8.14 0.15 7.72
CA LEU A 20 8.04 0.82 9.01
C LEU A 20 7.95 -0.18 10.18
N LYS A 21 7.31 -1.33 10.00
CA LYS A 21 7.31 -2.41 10.99
C LYS A 21 8.70 -3.01 11.20
N GLU A 22 9.44 -3.24 10.13
CA GLU A 22 10.84 -3.69 10.22
C GLU A 22 11.70 -2.69 10.99
N LEU A 23 11.56 -1.39 10.66
CA LEU A 23 12.29 -0.32 11.35
C LEU A 23 11.90 -0.23 12.82
N LEU A 24 10.63 -0.39 13.17
CA LEU A 24 10.19 -0.43 14.57
C LEU A 24 10.79 -1.63 15.31
N ALA A 25 10.87 -2.79 14.68
CA ALA A 25 11.47 -3.97 15.29
C ALA A 25 12.98 -3.78 15.54
N GLN A 26 13.72 -3.26 14.56
CA GLN A 26 15.14 -2.92 14.71
C GLN A 26 15.34 -1.86 15.80
N TYR A 27 14.47 -0.85 15.82
CA TYR A 27 14.50 0.20 16.83
C TYR A 27 14.31 -0.34 18.25
N ASP A 28 13.33 -1.22 18.44
CA ASP A 28 13.05 -1.84 19.74
C ASP A 28 14.21 -2.74 20.19
N GLU A 29 14.86 -3.46 19.27
CA GLU A 29 16.06 -4.26 19.55
C GLU A 29 17.23 -3.38 20.02
N GLU A 30 17.54 -2.32 19.28
CA GLU A 30 18.61 -1.38 19.63
C GLU A 30 18.34 -0.68 20.96
N MET A 31 17.09 -0.25 21.20
CA MET A 31 16.72 0.40 22.44
C MET A 31 16.77 -0.54 23.64
N ASN A 32 16.40 -1.81 23.49
CA ASN A 32 16.56 -2.80 24.54
C ASN A 32 18.05 -2.99 24.86
N SER A 33 18.91 -3.12 23.84
CA SER A 33 20.36 -3.23 24.06
C SER A 33 20.94 -1.97 24.76
N ALA A 34 20.51 -0.78 24.35
CA ALA A 34 20.93 0.47 24.97
C ALA A 34 20.48 0.56 26.44
N LYS A 35 19.24 0.18 26.73
CA LYS A 35 18.68 0.15 28.08
C LYS A 35 19.43 -0.84 28.99
N GLU A 36 19.70 -2.05 28.51
CA GLU A 36 20.46 -3.05 29.27
C GLU A 36 21.86 -2.54 29.63
N ARG A 37 22.56 -1.90 28.68
CA ARG A 37 23.88 -1.30 28.92
C ARG A 37 23.80 -0.14 29.92
N TYR A 38 22.77 0.68 29.83
CA TYR A 38 22.53 1.78 30.76
C TYR A 38 22.25 1.28 32.18
N ASP A 39 21.35 0.31 32.33
CA ASP A 39 21.00 -0.28 33.63
C ASP A 39 22.23 -0.99 34.24
N ALA A 40 23.03 -1.68 33.44
CA ALA A 40 24.30 -2.27 33.87
C ALA A 40 25.35 -1.22 34.30
N TYR A 41 25.39 -0.05 33.64
CA TYR A 41 26.24 1.06 34.05
C TYR A 41 25.76 1.68 35.38
N ILE A 42 24.47 2.00 35.50
CA ILE A 42 23.88 2.60 36.70
C ILE A 42 24.06 1.68 37.92
N SER A 43 23.83 0.38 37.78
CA SER A 43 24.03 -0.58 38.87
C SER A 43 25.48 -0.64 39.35
N LYS A 44 26.47 -0.55 38.45
CA LYS A 44 27.90 -0.51 38.81
C LYS A 44 28.27 0.80 39.50
N VAL A 45 27.84 1.94 38.96
CA VAL A 45 28.14 3.27 39.51
C VAL A 45 27.49 3.48 40.88
N GLY A 46 26.26 3.00 41.08
CA GLY A 46 25.56 3.09 42.37
C GLY A 46 26.18 2.25 43.49
N SER A 47 27.08 1.32 43.17
CA SER A 47 27.76 0.44 44.14
C SER A 47 29.11 0.95 44.64
N HIS A 48 29.61 2.07 44.11
CA HIS A 48 30.92 2.61 44.50
C HIS A 48 30.76 3.66 45.61
N GLU A 49 31.13 3.29 46.84
CA GLU A 49 31.25 4.23 47.96
C GLU A 49 32.26 5.34 47.62
N THR A 50 31.83 6.58 47.83
CA THR A 50 32.44 7.85 47.39
C THR A 50 33.70 8.26 48.19
N THR A 51 34.38 7.34 48.86
CA THR A 51 35.27 7.65 49.98
C THR A 51 36.77 7.52 49.73
N ALA A 52 37.24 7.17 48.52
CA ALA A 52 38.69 7.04 48.27
C ALA A 52 39.19 7.67 46.95
N ILE A 53 39.62 8.95 47.03
CA ILE A 53 40.59 9.71 46.19
C ILE A 53 40.30 9.83 44.66
N PRO A 54 40.79 10.89 43.98
CA PRO A 54 40.10 12.15 43.70
C PRO A 54 38.98 11.98 42.64
N LEU A 55 37.78 11.58 43.08
CA LEU A 55 36.59 11.50 42.21
C LEU A 55 36.07 12.88 41.74
N ASN A 56 36.54 13.96 42.37
CA ASN A 56 35.91 15.29 42.28
C ASN A 56 35.94 15.90 40.86
N ASP A 57 36.91 15.56 40.02
CA ASP A 57 37.01 16.11 38.66
C ASP A 57 36.21 15.31 37.61
N PHE A 58 35.91 14.04 37.89
CA PHE A 58 35.20 13.14 36.97
C PHE A 58 33.71 13.04 37.27
N GLU A 59 33.30 13.26 38.52
CA GLU A 59 31.90 13.26 38.96
C GLU A 59 31.02 14.25 38.18
N PRO A 60 31.41 15.53 37.98
CA PRO A 60 30.59 16.47 37.22
C PRO A 60 30.36 16.00 35.79
N LYS A 61 31.41 15.48 35.13
CA LYS A 61 31.30 14.99 33.76
C LYS A 61 30.47 13.71 33.66
N ARG A 62 30.56 12.84 34.66
CA ARG A 62 29.76 11.62 34.76
C ARG A 62 28.26 11.95 34.90
N LEU A 63 27.92 12.90 35.77
CA LEU A 63 26.55 13.37 35.96
C LEU A 63 26.00 14.01 34.68
N GLU A 64 26.78 14.88 34.03
CA GLU A 64 26.42 15.51 32.76
C GLU A 64 26.10 14.48 31.67
N LEU A 65 26.99 13.49 31.47
CA LEU A 65 26.78 12.43 30.48
C LEU A 65 25.59 11.52 30.82
N THR A 66 25.36 11.25 32.10
CA THR A 66 24.22 10.45 32.56
C THR A 66 22.90 11.18 32.28
N GLU A 67 22.85 12.49 32.52
CA GLU A 67 21.69 13.33 32.20
C GLU A 67 21.42 13.42 30.69
N GLN A 68 22.47 13.61 29.89
CA GLN A 68 22.35 13.58 28.42
C GLN A 68 21.81 12.25 27.90
N LEU A 69 22.31 11.13 28.45
CA LEU A 69 21.84 9.80 28.08
C LEU A 69 20.38 9.58 28.49
N SER A 70 19.99 10.03 29.69
CA SER A 70 18.60 9.99 30.14
C SER A 70 17.67 10.78 29.20
N LYS A 71 18.09 11.97 28.78
CA LYS A 71 17.34 12.79 27.82
C LYS A 71 17.21 12.08 26.47
N TYR A 72 18.28 11.50 25.96
CA TYR A 72 18.25 10.74 24.70
C TYR A 72 17.30 9.54 24.77
N LEU A 73 17.32 8.78 25.87
CA LEU A 73 16.39 7.67 26.09
C LEU A 73 14.92 8.12 26.10
N LYS A 74 14.64 9.35 26.58
CA LYS A 74 13.29 9.93 26.53
C LYS A 74 12.88 10.32 25.12
N GLU A 75 13.74 11.04 24.39
CA GLU A 75 13.50 11.39 22.98
C GLU A 75 13.31 10.15 22.11
N ALA A 76 14.04 9.08 22.43
CA ALA A 76 13.89 7.78 21.79
C ALA A 76 12.48 7.18 22.01
N LEU A 77 11.88 7.31 23.19
CA LEU A 77 10.50 6.84 23.40
C LEU A 77 9.50 7.62 22.55
N ASP A 78 9.71 8.94 22.39
CA ASP A 78 8.86 9.77 21.55
C ASP A 78 8.98 9.39 20.06
N MET A 79 10.20 9.07 19.58
CA MET A 79 10.41 8.56 18.21
C MET A 79 9.70 7.22 17.97
N ARG A 80 9.72 6.32 18.95
CA ARG A 80 8.98 5.05 18.87
C ARG A 80 7.48 5.29 18.66
N ALA A 81 6.90 6.24 19.41
CA ALA A 81 5.49 6.59 19.26
C ALA A 81 5.19 7.18 17.87
N GLN A 82 6.11 7.96 17.30
CA GLN A 82 5.99 8.47 15.93
C GLN A 82 6.04 7.36 14.88
N LEU A 83 6.91 6.35 15.05
CA LEU A 83 6.96 5.19 14.17
C LEU A 83 5.65 4.39 14.19
N VAL A 84 5.10 4.13 15.39
CA VAL A 84 3.80 3.44 15.52
C VAL A 84 2.70 4.22 14.80
N LYS A 85 2.64 5.54 15.01
CA LYS A 85 1.67 6.40 14.31
C LYS A 85 1.85 6.36 12.79
N ALA A 86 3.09 6.35 12.31
CA ALA A 86 3.37 6.27 10.88
C ALA A 86 2.95 4.93 10.27
N ILE A 87 3.13 3.82 11.00
CA ILE A 87 2.64 2.49 10.61
C ILE A 87 1.11 2.52 10.44
N ASP A 88 0.39 3.02 11.44
CA ASP A 88 -1.07 3.10 11.38
C ASP A 88 -1.53 3.96 10.19
N GLN A 89 -0.90 5.12 9.98
CA GLN A 89 -1.21 5.99 8.85
C GLN A 89 -0.91 5.36 7.49
N ALA A 90 0.18 4.61 7.36
CA ALA A 90 0.50 3.89 6.13
C ALA A 90 -0.55 2.82 5.83
N TYR A 91 -0.99 2.08 6.86
CA TYR A 91 -2.04 1.08 6.74
C TYR A 91 -3.40 1.68 6.35
N GLU A 92 -3.79 2.80 6.97
CA GLU A 92 -5.01 3.54 6.59
C GLU A 92 -4.98 3.96 5.12
N ARG A 93 -3.82 4.40 4.61
CA ARG A 93 -3.66 4.77 3.20
C ARG A 93 -3.69 3.57 2.27
N TYR A 94 -3.07 2.46 2.66
CA TYR A 94 -3.18 1.20 1.94
C TYR A 94 -4.65 0.79 1.76
N GLU A 95 -5.42 0.76 2.86
CA GLU A 95 -6.85 0.39 2.82
C GLU A 95 -7.66 1.33 1.91
N HIS A 96 -7.37 2.63 1.98
CA HIS A 96 -8.00 3.61 1.10
C HIS A 96 -7.75 3.33 -0.38
N TYR A 97 -6.49 3.09 -0.77
CA TYR A 97 -6.15 2.83 -2.17
C TYR A 97 -6.58 1.45 -2.65
N ARG A 98 -6.65 0.46 -1.75
CA ARG A 98 -7.25 -0.85 -2.08
C ARG A 98 -8.69 -0.70 -2.54
N VAL A 99 -9.50 0.06 -1.79
CA VAL A 99 -10.91 0.30 -2.15
C VAL A 99 -11.02 1.09 -3.47
N LEU A 100 -10.14 2.05 -3.71
CA LEU A 100 -10.14 2.80 -4.97
C LEU A 100 -9.75 1.92 -6.16
N ALA A 101 -8.75 1.04 -6.00
CA ALA A 101 -8.35 0.09 -7.04
C ALA A 101 -9.51 -0.84 -7.43
N ASP A 102 -10.24 -1.36 -6.43
CA ASP A 102 -11.43 -2.21 -6.68
C ASP A 102 -12.52 -1.45 -7.47
N GLN A 103 -12.73 -0.16 -7.15
CA GLN A 103 -13.70 0.69 -7.86
C GLN A 103 -13.26 1.00 -9.29
N GLU A 104 -11.98 1.27 -9.50
CA GLU A 104 -11.40 1.52 -10.82
C GLU A 104 -11.47 0.27 -11.70
N GLU A 105 -11.15 -0.90 -11.15
CA GLU A 105 -11.27 -2.19 -11.85
C GLU A 105 -12.72 -2.45 -12.27
N GLN A 106 -13.69 -2.26 -11.36
CA GLN A 106 -15.09 -2.44 -11.67
C GLN A 106 -15.57 -1.48 -12.78
N ALA A 107 -15.14 -0.21 -12.73
CA ALA A 107 -15.48 0.77 -13.76
C ALA A 107 -14.92 0.38 -15.15
N VAL A 108 -13.72 -0.19 -15.20
CA VAL A 108 -13.12 -0.71 -16.45
C VAL A 108 -13.92 -1.90 -16.97
N ILE A 109 -14.31 -2.84 -16.10
CA ILE A 109 -15.14 -3.99 -16.47
C ILE A 109 -16.50 -3.54 -17.02
N ASP A 110 -17.14 -2.55 -16.38
CA ASP A 110 -18.44 -2.04 -16.81
C ASP A 110 -18.36 -1.36 -18.19
N ASP A 111 -17.32 -0.57 -18.45
CA ASP A 111 -17.08 0.05 -19.77
C ASP A 111 -16.80 -1.01 -20.85
N ILE A 112 -16.00 -2.04 -20.55
CA ILE A 112 -15.76 -3.16 -21.47
C ILE A 112 -17.07 -3.89 -21.78
N ASN A 113 -17.89 -4.17 -20.76
CA ASN A 113 -19.18 -4.83 -20.94
C ASN A 113 -20.16 -3.99 -21.76
N ALA A 114 -20.20 -2.68 -21.52
CA ALA A 114 -21.03 -1.76 -22.31
C ALA A 114 -20.60 -1.74 -23.79
N LYS A 115 -19.30 -1.62 -24.05
CA LYS A 115 -18.73 -1.67 -25.42
C LYS A 115 -18.99 -3.02 -26.09
N ALA A 116 -18.82 -4.12 -25.36
CA ALA A 116 -19.10 -5.46 -25.87
C ALA A 116 -20.57 -5.62 -26.26
N LYS A 117 -21.50 -5.13 -25.42
CA LYS A 117 -22.94 -5.15 -25.72
C LYS A 117 -23.27 -4.33 -26.97
N GLU A 118 -22.69 -3.14 -27.12
CA GLU A 118 -22.90 -2.32 -28.32
C GLU A 118 -22.41 -3.02 -29.59
N LEU A 119 -21.25 -3.67 -29.54
CA LEU A 119 -20.72 -4.44 -30.67
C LEU A 119 -21.59 -5.65 -31.01
N VAL A 120 -22.13 -6.34 -30.01
CA VAL A 120 -23.06 -7.46 -30.21
C VAL A 120 -24.34 -7.00 -30.90
N GLU A 121 -24.93 -5.89 -30.47
CA GLU A 121 -26.14 -5.35 -31.10
C GLU A 121 -25.86 -4.85 -32.53
N LYS A 122 -24.71 -4.21 -32.77
CA LYS A 122 -24.27 -3.86 -34.13
C LYS A 122 -24.11 -5.09 -35.02
N ALA A 123 -23.52 -6.16 -34.50
CA ALA A 123 -23.35 -7.41 -35.24
C ALA A 123 -24.69 -8.10 -35.57
N LYS A 124 -25.63 -8.13 -34.62
CA LYS A 124 -26.99 -8.63 -34.86
C LYS A 124 -27.70 -7.83 -35.95
N ALA A 125 -27.67 -6.50 -35.85
CA ALA A 125 -28.28 -5.62 -36.84
C ALA A 125 -27.65 -5.78 -38.23
N ALA A 126 -26.34 -6.01 -38.31
CA ALA A 126 -25.67 -6.32 -39.56
C ALA A 126 -26.10 -7.69 -40.13
N GLY A 127 -26.21 -8.71 -39.28
CA GLY A 127 -26.69 -10.04 -39.67
C GLY A 127 -28.11 -10.01 -40.26
N GLN A 128 -29.05 -9.31 -39.60
CA GLN A 128 -30.41 -9.13 -40.11
C GLN A 128 -30.45 -8.47 -41.48
N LYS A 129 -29.66 -7.42 -41.71
CA LYS A 129 -29.59 -6.77 -43.03
C LYS A 129 -29.11 -7.72 -44.14
N VAL A 130 -28.18 -8.62 -43.82
CA VAL A 130 -27.69 -9.63 -44.78
C VAL A 130 -28.78 -10.63 -45.08
N GLU A 131 -29.52 -11.09 -44.07
CA GLU A 131 -30.63 -12.02 -44.22
C GLU A 131 -31.77 -11.43 -45.07
N ASP A 132 -32.18 -10.20 -44.76
CA ASP A 132 -33.19 -9.45 -45.53
C ASP A 132 -32.77 -9.30 -47.01
N ALA A 133 -31.48 -9.01 -47.26
CA ALA A 133 -30.95 -8.88 -48.62
C ALA A 133 -30.96 -10.22 -49.38
N LEU A 134 -30.66 -11.33 -48.71
CA LEU A 134 -30.72 -12.67 -49.28
C LEU A 134 -32.16 -13.09 -49.62
N GLU A 135 -33.12 -12.81 -48.74
CA GLU A 135 -34.54 -13.05 -49.01
C GLU A 135 -35.04 -12.24 -50.20
N ALA A 136 -34.72 -10.94 -50.25
CA ALA A 136 -35.09 -10.07 -51.36
C ALA A 136 -34.51 -10.55 -52.70
N GLY A 137 -33.22 -10.93 -52.72
CA GLY A 137 -32.57 -11.49 -53.90
C GLY A 137 -33.20 -12.82 -54.35
N SER A 138 -33.50 -13.70 -53.40
CA SER A 138 -34.16 -15.00 -53.67
C SER A 138 -35.58 -14.84 -54.20
N LYS A 139 -36.32 -13.84 -53.71
CA LYS A 139 -37.65 -13.50 -54.22
C LYS A 139 -37.57 -12.97 -55.64
N TYR A 140 -36.66 -12.01 -55.89
CA TYR A 140 -36.44 -11.46 -57.23
C TYR A 140 -36.08 -12.56 -58.24
N ALA A 141 -35.19 -13.48 -57.88
CA ALA A 141 -34.81 -14.61 -58.74
C ALA A 141 -36.00 -15.52 -59.07
N ARG A 142 -36.85 -15.83 -58.08
CA ARG A 142 -38.09 -16.61 -58.26
C ARG A 142 -39.08 -15.89 -59.19
N ASP A 143 -39.35 -14.62 -58.95
CA ASP A 143 -40.29 -13.83 -59.74
C ASP A 143 -39.84 -13.73 -61.21
N LYS A 144 -38.53 -13.52 -61.42
CA LYS A 144 -37.94 -13.47 -62.77
C LYS A 144 -38.04 -14.81 -63.50
N LEU A 145 -37.77 -15.92 -62.82
CA LEU A 145 -37.94 -17.28 -63.37
C LEU A 145 -39.39 -17.52 -63.79
N ASN A 146 -40.35 -17.22 -62.92
CA ASN A 146 -41.77 -17.42 -63.24
C ASN A 146 -42.23 -16.59 -64.45
N SER A 147 -41.71 -15.37 -64.61
CA SER A 147 -42.01 -14.52 -65.79
C SER A 147 -41.44 -15.04 -67.12
N LEU A 148 -40.45 -15.95 -67.08
CA LEU A 148 -39.85 -16.53 -68.28
C LEU A 148 -40.58 -17.79 -68.76
N PHE A 149 -41.42 -18.39 -67.91
CA PHE A 149 -42.19 -19.60 -68.21
C PHE A 149 -43.71 -19.38 -68.27
N SER A 150 -44.15 -18.12 -68.18
CA SER A 150 -45.55 -17.68 -68.35
C SER A 150 -45.73 -16.98 -69.70
#